data_AF-A0AA40EEQ3-F1
#
_entry.id   AF-A0AA40EEQ3-F1
#
_cell.length_a   1.000
_cell.length_b   1.000
_cell.length_c   1.000
_cell.angle_alpha   90.00
_cell.angle_beta   90.00
_cell.angle_gamma   90.00
#
_symmetry.space_group_name_H-M   'P 1'
#
loop_
_entity.id
_entity.type
_entity.pdbx_description
1 polymer ?
#
loop_
_entity_poly.entity_id
_entity_poly.type
_entity_poly.pdbx_seq_one_letter_code
_entity_poly.pdbx_strand_id
1 'polypeptide(L)' 'MAEPVWVRHGPIRLRYIDNDFLERELVALFAGIQFFVAIEMGVYWVTLPHPEILTAEQIQYIQDRQPHYARRSWRPRS' A
#
# COMPACT_ATOMS: atom_id res chain seq x y z
N MET A 1 5.93 -30.25 -2.58
CA MET A 1 5.79 -28.86 -3.08
C MET A 1 6.37 -27.98 -1.99
N ALA A 2 7.33 -27.11 -2.31
CA ALA A 2 7.90 -26.22 -1.30
C ALA A 2 6.84 -25.20 -0.87
N GLU A 3 6.70 -24.98 0.44
CA GLU A 3 5.82 -23.92 0.94
C GLU A 3 6.37 -22.55 0.50
N PRO A 4 5.52 -21.60 0.10
CA PRO A 4 5.96 -20.26 -0.26
C PRO A 4 6.59 -19.59 0.96
N VAL A 5 7.80 -19.06 0.79
CA VAL A 5 8.46 -18.24 1.81
C VAL A 5 7.83 -16.85 1.77
N TRP A 6 7.26 -16.41 2.88
CA TRP A 6 6.63 -15.10 3.00
C TRP A 6 7.64 -14.08 3.54
N VAL A 7 7.81 -12.97 2.82
CA VAL A 7 8.76 -11.90 3.14
C VAL A 7 7.99 -10.63 3.46
N ARG A 8 8.36 -9.97 4.56
CA ARG A 8 7.72 -8.74 5.02
C ARG A 8 8.51 -7.51 4.58
N HIS A 9 7.79 -6.51 4.07
CA HIS A 9 8.30 -5.27 3.51
C HIS A 9 7.63 -4.05 4.17
N GLY A 10 8.36 -2.94 4.21
CA GLY A 10 7.92 -1.69 4.81
C GLY A 10 9.10 -0.92 5.42
N PRO A 11 8.84 0.17 6.15
CA PRO A 11 7.52 0.73 6.47
C PRO A 11 6.90 1.53 5.31
N ILE A 12 5.59 1.38 5.08
CA ILE A 12 4.82 2.27 4.20
C ILE A 12 4.02 3.23 5.06
N ARG A 13 4.30 4.54 4.92
CA ARG A 13 3.59 5.58 5.67
C ARG A 13 2.56 6.22 4.76
N LEU A 14 1.28 5.95 5.04
CA LEU A 14 0.18 6.63 4.38
C LEU A 14 -0.22 7.88 5.18
N ARG A 15 -0.40 9.01 4.49
CA ARG A 15 -0.87 10.30 5.06
C ARG A 15 -2.28 10.17 5.63
N TYR A 16 -3.08 9.32 5.01
CA TYR A 16 -4.40 8.93 5.44
C TYR A 16 -4.41 7.41 5.55
N ILE A 17 -5.15 6.86 6.53
CA ILE A 17 -5.34 5.40 6.66
C ILE A 17 -6.28 4.96 5.54
N ASP A 18 -5.77 4.93 4.31
CA ASP A 18 -6.51 4.59 3.09
C ASP A 18 -6.01 3.23 2.59
N ASN A 19 -6.61 2.18 3.16
CA ASN A 19 -6.30 0.79 2.80
C ASN A 19 -6.62 0.51 1.34
N ASP A 20 -7.69 1.11 0.80
CA ASP A 20 -8.14 0.90 -0.56
C ASP A 20 -7.12 1.46 -1.56
N PHE A 21 -6.53 2.63 -1.27
CA PHE A 21 -5.43 3.17 -2.08
C PHE A 21 -4.23 2.23 -2.10
N LEU A 22 -3.78 1.78 -0.93
CA LEU A 22 -2.63 0.87 -0.83
C LEU A 22 -2.90 -0.45 -1.54
N GLU A 23 -4.08 -1.04 -1.35
CA GLU A 23 -4.47 -2.28 -2.01
C GLU A 23 -4.47 -2.13 -3.54
N ARG A 24 -5.01 -1.03 -4.07
CA ARG A 24 -5.00 -0.75 -5.51
C ARG A 24 -3.59 -0.66 -6.08
N GLU A 25 -2.70 0.05 -5.41
CA GLU A 25 -1.31 0.16 -5.87
C GLU A 25 -0.56 -1.19 -5.77
N LEU A 26 -0.80 -1.98 -4.72
CA LEU A 26 -0.21 -3.31 -4.58
C LEU A 26 -0.74 -4.29 -5.64
N VAL A 27 -2.03 -4.28 -5.95
CA VAL A 27 -2.61 -5.08 -7.04
C VAL A 27 -2.06 -4.67 -8.40
N ALA A 28 -1.82 -3.37 -8.62
CA ALA A 28 -1.23 -2.88 -9.86
C ALA A 28 0.24 -3.29 -10.02
N LEU A 29 1.00 -3.30 -8.93
CA LEU A 29 2.42 -3.73 -8.93
C LEU A 29 2.58 -5.25 -9.01
N PHE A 30 1.71 -6.00 -8.35
CA PHE A 30 1.80 -7.45 -8.16
C PHE A 30 0.51 -8.15 -8.64
N ALA A 31 0.21 -8.01 -9.94
CA ALA A 31 -1.02 -8.53 -10.51
C ALA A 31 -1.13 -10.06 -10.35
N GLY A 32 -2.20 -10.51 -9.67
CA GLY A 32 -2.48 -11.93 -9.45
C GLY A 32 -1.67 -12.58 -8.32
N ILE A 33 -0.89 -11.80 -7.58
CA ILE A 33 -0.13 -12.28 -6.42
C ILE A 33 -0.94 -12.03 -5.15
N GLN A 34 -1.02 -13.04 -4.30
CA GLN A 34 -1.60 -12.88 -2.97
C GLN A 34 -0.61 -12.14 -2.06
N PHE A 35 -1.09 -11.16 -1.31
CA PHE A 35 -0.30 -10.43 -0.33
C PHE A 35 -1.11 -10.23 0.96
N PHE A 36 -0.41 -9.93 2.06
CA PHE A 36 -1.02 -9.57 3.33
C PHE A 36 -0.59 -8.18 3.75
N VAL A 37 -1.50 -7.42 4.35
CA VAL A 37 -1.21 -6.07 4.87
C VAL A 37 -1.49 -6.05 6.36
N ALA A 38 -0.51 -5.61 7.15
CA ALA A 38 -0.63 -5.39 8.58
C ALA A 38 -0.42 -3.91 8.91
N ILE A 39 -1.21 -3.37 9.84
CA ILE A 39 -1.09 -2.00 10.31
C ILE A 39 -0.59 -2.03 11.76
N GLU A 40 0.62 -1.51 11.97
CA GLU A 40 1.25 -1.45 13.30
C GLU A 40 1.59 0.01 13.60
N MET A 41 1.00 0.58 14.65
CA MET A 41 1.19 1.98 15.05
C MET A 41 0.96 3.01 13.92
N GLY A 42 -0.02 2.76 13.05
CA GLY A 42 -0.32 3.63 11.90
C GLY A 42 0.65 3.49 10.73
N VAL A 43 1.53 2.48 10.76
CA VAL A 43 2.47 2.14 9.69
C VAL A 43 2.02 0.84 9.03
N TYR A 44 2.06 0.83 7.71
CA TYR A 44 1.69 -0.33 6.92
C TYR A 44 2.90 -1.20 6.62
N TRP A 45 2.69 -2.51 6.75
CA TRP A 45 3.65 -3.56 6.43
C TRP A 45 2.99 -4.54 5.48
N VAL A 46 3.69 -4.86 4.40
CA VAL A 46 3.17 -5.73 3.32
C VAL A 46 3.99 -7.00 3.30
N THR A 47 3.33 -8.15 3.32
CA THR A 47 3.95 -9.46 3.23
C THR A 47 3.66 -10.07 1.87
N LEU A 48 4.71 -10.39 1.12
CA LEU A 48 4.66 -10.96 -0.24
C LEU A 48 5.29 -12.36 -0.26
N PRO A 49 4.86 -13.25 -1.18
CA PRO A 49 5.51 -14.53 -1.39
C PRO A 49 6.80 -14.35 -2.20
N HIS A 50 7.90 -14.96 -1.78
CA HIS A 50 9.15 -14.99 -2.54
C HIS A 50 8.92 -15.63 -3.92
N PRO A 51 9.46 -15.08 -5.03
CA PRO A 51 10.54 -14.08 -5.12
C PRO A 51 10.07 -12.62 -5.17
N GLU A 52 8.79 -12.35 -4.97
CA GLU A 52 8.26 -10.99 -5.07
C GLU A 52 8.81 -10.13 -3.93
N ILE A 53 9.32 -8.95 -4.31
CA ILE A 53 9.96 -8.02 -3.40
C ILE A 53 9.34 -6.66 -3.63
N LEU A 54 8.82 -6.06 -2.55
CA LEU A 54 8.46 -4.66 -2.56
C LEU A 54 9.73 -3.82 -2.32
N THR A 55 10.22 -3.17 -3.37
CA THR A 55 11.48 -2.41 -3.35
C THR A 55 11.30 -1.04 -2.68
N ALA A 56 12.41 -0.42 -2.25
CA ALA A 56 12.38 0.93 -1.70
C ALA A 56 11.82 1.97 -2.70
N GLU A 57 12.11 1.81 -3.99
CA GLU A 57 11.59 2.68 -5.06
C GLU A 57 10.08 2.55 -5.22
N GLN A 58 9.54 1.33 -5.17
CA GLN A 58 8.09 1.10 -5.21
C GLN A 58 7.40 1.66 -3.96
N ILE A 59 8.01 1.50 -2.78
CA ILE A 59 7.50 2.11 -1.55
C ILE A 59 7.43 3.63 -1.68
N GLN A 60 8.49 4.26 -2.19
CA GLN A 60 8.51 5.71 -2.41
C GLN A 60 7.46 6.13 -3.43
N TYR A 61 7.32 5.39 -4.52
CA TYR A 61 6.29 5.63 -5.54
C TYR A 61 4.87 5.58 -4.95
N ILE A 62 4.56 4.58 -4.13
CA ILE A 62 3.26 4.50 -3.41
C ILE A 62 3.08 5.72 -2.51
N GLN A 63 4.16 6.19 -1.87
CA GLN A 63 4.11 7.35 -0.97
C GLN A 63 3.85 8.67 -1.71
N ASP A 64 4.44 8.83 -2.88
CA ASP A 64 4.34 10.06 -3.68
C ASP A 64 2.99 10.20 -4.38
N ARG A 65 2.34 9.09 -4.74
CA ARG A 65 1.05 9.08 -5.44
C ARG A 65 -0.17 9.21 -4.53
N GLN A 66 0.03 9.30 -3.22
CA GLN A 66 -1.07 9.39 -2.28
C GLN A 66 -1.95 10.60 -2.61
N PRO A 67 -3.28 10.41 -2.75
CA PRO A 67 -4.17 11.51 -3.04
C PRO A 67 -4.09 12.54 -1.93
N HIS A 68 -3.70 13.77 -2.29
CA HIS A 68 -3.97 14.92 -1.45
C HIS A 68 -5.49 15.11 -1.44
N TYR A 69 -6.14 14.97 -0.28
CA TYR A 69 -7.57 15.24 -0.18
C TYR A 69 -7.85 16.62 -0.79
N ALA A 70 -8.55 16.63 -1.92
CA ALA A 70 -9.21 17.84 -2.37
C ALA A 70 -10.19 18.19 -1.25
N ARG A 71 -9.92 19.28 -0.52
CA ARG A 71 -10.82 19.80 0.51
C ARG A 71 -12.22 19.86 -0.09
N ARG A 72 -13.08 18.91 0.29
CA ARG A 72 -14.49 18.91 -0.07
C ARG A 72 -15.21 19.93 0.80
N SER A 73 -14.84 21.20 0.66
CA SER A 73 -15.71 22.31 1.05
C SER A 73 -16.57 22.68 -0.16
N TRP A 74 -17.37 21.73 -0.65
CA TRP A 74 -18.45 22.07 -1.55
C TRP A 74 -19.58 22.61 -0.67
N ARG A 75 -19.45 23.90 -0.29
CA ARG A 75 -20.57 24.62 0.30
C ARG A 75 -21.59 24.80 -0.83
N PRO A 76 -22.83 24.31 -0.68
CA PRO A 76 -23.89 24.73 -1.59
C PRO A 76 -24.00 26.24 -1.45
N ARG A 77 -23.89 26.96 -2.57
CA ARG A 77 -24.21 28.39 -2.60
C ARG A 77 -25.73 28.45 -2.62
N SER A 78 -26.32 28.62 -1.43
CA SER A 78 -27.74 28.99 -1.29
C SER A 78 -28.02 30.32 -1.99
#